data_AF-A0A936I997-F1
#
_entry.id   AF-A0A936I997-F1
#
_cell.length_a   1.000
_cell.length_b   1.000
_cell.length_c   1.000
_cell.angle_alpha   90.00
_cell.angle_beta   90.00
_cell.angle_gamma   90.00
#
_symmetry.space_group_name_H-M   'P 1'
#
loop_
_entity.id
_entity.type
_entity.pdbx_description
1 polymer ?
#
loop_
_entity_poly.entity_id
_entity_poly.type
_entity_poly.pdbx_seq_one_letter_code
_entity_poly.pdbx_strand_id
1 'polypeptide(L)'
;MKTGHLSDTSTMVAAAWIDWNQDGLFDDAENYAVPTLQFKYQINYSLTIPTNARSGWTRMRVILKFAEFSSSTPLACFQPLEFGEYEEYCVYISKDCAQL
;
A
#
# COMPACT_ATOMS: atom_id res chain seq x y z
N MET A 1 -11.82 -16.61 7.32
CA MET A 1 -10.75 -17.22 8.15
C MET A 1 -11.25 -17.36 9.58
N LYS A 2 -10.84 -18.43 10.27
CA LYS A 2 -11.41 -18.93 11.53
C LYS A 2 -10.79 -18.18 12.72
N THR A 3 -11.63 -17.66 13.61
CA THR A 3 -11.26 -16.92 14.83
C THR A 3 -10.58 -17.82 15.86
N GLY A 4 -9.34 -17.49 16.24
CA GLY A 4 -8.59 -18.17 17.28
C GLY A 4 -7.11 -17.78 17.36
N HIS A 5 -6.79 -16.52 17.69
CA HIS A 5 -5.47 -16.18 18.25
C HIS A 5 -5.66 -15.08 19.31
N LEU A 6 -5.08 -15.31 20.49
CA LEU A 6 -5.21 -14.50 21.69
C LEU A 6 -4.33 -13.27 21.56
N SER A 7 -4.92 -12.07 21.68
CA SER A 7 -4.26 -10.75 21.73
C SER A 7 -2.95 -10.65 20.94
N ASP A 8 -3.06 -10.48 19.62
CA ASP A 8 -1.90 -10.32 18.75
C ASP A 8 -1.25 -8.94 18.99
N THR A 9 -0.32 -8.84 19.94
CA THR A 9 0.44 -7.60 20.22
C THR A 9 1.50 -7.31 19.16
N SER A 10 1.56 -8.15 18.12
CA SER A 10 2.43 -8.01 16.97
C SER A 10 2.29 -6.64 16.31
N THR A 11 3.41 -5.95 16.16
CA THR A 11 3.48 -4.70 15.40
C THR A 11 3.67 -5.06 13.92
N MET A 12 2.81 -4.54 13.05
CA MET A 12 2.94 -4.68 11.59
C MET A 12 2.95 -3.30 10.95
N VAL A 13 3.76 -3.08 9.94
CA VAL A 13 3.81 -1.83 9.17
C VAL A 13 3.30 -2.09 7.75
N ALA A 14 2.44 -1.21 7.25
CA ALA A 14 1.91 -1.29 5.90
C ALA A 14 2.20 -0.02 5.10
N ALA A 15 2.33 -0.16 3.79
CA ALA A 15 2.37 0.95 2.86
C ALA A 15 1.76 0.53 1.53
N ALA A 16 1.19 1.50 0.82
CA ALA A 16 0.64 1.30 -0.50
C ALA A 16 1.23 2.29 -1.49
N TRP A 17 1.33 1.91 -2.76
CA TRP A 17 1.73 2.77 -3.86
C TRP A 17 0.79 2.60 -5.03
N ILE A 18 0.55 3.68 -5.77
CA ILE A 18 -0.13 3.65 -7.07
C ILE A 18 0.74 4.46 -8.02
N ASP A 19 1.12 3.86 -9.16
CA ASP A 19 1.93 4.50 -10.19
C ASP A 19 1.04 5.50 -10.96
N TRP A 20 0.92 6.72 -10.44
CA TRP A 20 0.00 7.74 -10.94
C TRP A 20 0.47 8.28 -12.28
N ASN A 21 1.79 8.33 -12.47
CA ASN A 21 2.43 8.92 -13.63
C ASN A 21 2.62 7.90 -14.79
N GLN A 22 2.36 6.61 -14.53
CA GLN A 22 2.52 5.46 -15.43
C GLN A 22 3.93 5.34 -16.02
N ASP A 23 4.96 5.53 -15.19
CA ASP A 23 6.37 5.39 -15.59
C ASP A 23 6.98 4.02 -15.23
N GLY A 24 6.22 3.16 -14.53
CA GLY A 24 6.60 1.81 -14.14
C GLY A 24 7.41 1.72 -12.85
N LEU A 25 7.77 2.86 -12.26
CA LEU A 25 8.45 2.98 -10.97
C LEU A 25 7.45 3.43 -9.90
N PHE A 26 7.86 3.32 -8.65
CA PHE A 26 7.11 3.86 -7.53
C PHE A 26 7.99 4.90 -6.85
N ASP A 27 7.52 6.13 -6.79
CA ASP A 27 8.20 7.24 -6.14
C ASP A 27 7.66 7.50 -4.71
N ASP A 28 8.30 8.43 -4.00
CA ASP A 28 7.90 8.82 -2.65
C ASP A 28 6.59 9.62 -2.62
N ALA A 29 6.24 10.31 -3.72
CA ALA A 29 4.98 11.05 -3.85
C ALA A 29 3.78 10.11 -4.10
N GLU A 30 4.05 8.90 -4.59
CA GLU A 30 3.11 7.81 -4.79
C GLU A 30 2.95 6.93 -3.55
N ASN A 31 3.77 7.16 -2.51
CA ASN A 31 3.75 6.39 -1.26
C ASN A 31 2.63 6.85 -0.33
N TYR A 32 1.77 5.90 0.01
CA TYR A 32 0.77 6.01 1.04
C TYR A 32 1.16 5.10 2.21
N ALA A 33 2.02 5.63 3.08
CA ALA A 33 2.39 4.96 4.31
C ALA A 33 1.15 4.84 5.21
N VAL A 34 0.85 3.62 5.65
CA VAL A 34 -0.22 3.40 6.61
C VAL A 34 0.41 3.19 7.98
N PRO A 35 0.33 4.18 8.89
CA PRO A 35 0.89 4.06 10.22
C PRO A 35 0.05 3.07 11.02
N THR A 36 0.43 1.80 10.96
CA THR A 36 -0.03 0.79 11.87
C THR A 36 1.19 0.29 12.64
N LEU A 37 1.06 0.21 13.96
CA LEU A 37 2.08 -0.33 14.88
C LEU A 37 1.50 -1.49 15.70
N GLN A 38 0.30 -1.96 15.36
CA GLN A 38 -0.41 -3.03 16.04
C GLN A 38 -1.21 -3.82 15.02
N PHE A 39 -1.24 -5.13 15.16
CA PHE A 39 -2.05 -5.99 14.30
C PHE A 39 -3.50 -5.49 14.27
N LYS A 40 -4.01 -5.27 13.06
CA LYS A 40 -5.42 -4.93 12.82
C LYS A 40 -5.95 -5.86 11.74
N TYR A 41 -7.09 -6.49 12.02
CA TYR A 41 -7.83 -7.28 11.04
C TYR A 41 -8.26 -6.48 9.81
N GLN A 42 -8.39 -5.16 9.95
CA GLN A 42 -8.74 -4.25 8.88
C GLN A 42 -7.98 -2.93 9.06
N ILE A 43 -7.38 -2.47 7.97
CA ILE A 43 -6.71 -1.18 7.86
C ILE A 43 -7.51 -0.36 6.84
N ASN A 44 -8.06 0.79 7.28
CA ASN A 44 -8.75 1.72 6.39
C ASN A 44 -7.81 2.90 6.10
N TYR A 45 -7.64 3.24 4.83
CA TYR A 45 -6.84 4.38 4.39
C TYR A 45 -7.58 5.14 3.29
N SER A 46 -7.54 6.47 3.37
CA SER A 46 -8.10 7.35 2.35
C SER A 46 -6.98 7.91 1.50
N LEU A 47 -7.05 7.68 0.19
CA LEU A 47 -6.14 8.26 -0.79
C LEU A 47 -6.84 9.37 -1.57
N THR A 48 -6.09 10.40 -1.94
CA THR A 48 -6.55 11.44 -2.87
C THR A 48 -5.88 11.19 -4.21
N ILE A 49 -6.67 11.14 -5.28
CA ILE A 49 -6.16 10.99 -6.64
C ILE A 49 -5.49 12.32 -7.05
N PRO A 50 -4.20 12.31 -7.43
CA PRO A 50 -3.54 13.52 -7.92
C PRO A 50 -4.19 14.05 -9.20
N THR A 51 -4.26 15.37 -9.36
CA THR A 51 -4.87 16.00 -10.54
C THR A 51 -4.13 15.70 -11.85
N ASN A 52 -2.86 15.32 -11.76
CA ASN A 52 -2.01 14.91 -12.88
C ASN A 52 -1.95 13.39 -13.09
N ALA A 53 -2.76 12.59 -12.37
CA ALA A 53 -2.83 11.15 -12.57
C ALA A 53 -3.26 10.82 -14.02
N ARG A 54 -2.53 9.89 -14.66
CA ARG A 54 -2.85 9.46 -16.02
C ARG A 54 -4.01 8.48 -16.02
N SER A 55 -4.94 8.66 -16.95
CA SER A 55 -6.03 7.69 -17.17
C SER A 55 -5.51 6.39 -17.77
N GLY A 56 -6.20 5.28 -17.50
CA GLY A 56 -5.83 3.96 -17.98
C GLY A 56 -5.44 3.01 -16.86
N TRP A 57 -4.93 1.84 -17.27
CA TRP A 57 -4.45 0.83 -16.33
C TRP A 57 -3.07 1.22 -15.77
N THR A 58 -2.93 1.10 -14.46
CA THR A 58 -1.66 1.25 -13.75
C THR A 58 -1.51 0.18 -12.66
N ARG A 59 -0.33 0.12 -12.05
CA ARG A 59 -0.01 -0.80 -10.96
C ARG A 59 -0.25 -0.14 -9.61
N MET A 60 -0.88 -0.89 -8.72
CA MET A 60 -0.90 -0.63 -7.29
C MET A 60 -0.14 -1.73 -6.56
N ARG A 61 0.61 -1.36 -5.53
CA ARG A 61 1.34 -2.27 -4.65
C ARG A 61 0.93 -2.02 -3.22
N VAL A 62 0.65 -3.07 -2.47
CA VAL A 62 0.52 -3.01 -1.00
C VAL A 62 1.60 -3.89 -0.40
N ILE A 63 2.32 -3.37 0.58
CA ILE A 63 3.31 -4.12 1.33
C ILE A 63 2.90 -4.11 2.79
N LEU A 64 2.87 -5.29 3.40
CA LEU A 64 2.65 -5.49 4.83
C LEU A 64 3.82 -6.29 5.39
N LYS A 65 4.46 -5.82 6.46
CA LYS A 65 5.54 -6.56 7.11
C LYS A 65 5.42 -6.54 8.63
N PHE A 66 5.94 -7.58 9.26
CA PHE A 66 6.16 -7.62 10.69
C PHE A 66 7.25 -6.63 11.10
N ALA A 67 7.04 -5.91 12.19
CA ALA A 67 7.91 -4.80 12.61
C ALA A 67 9.01 -5.20 13.60
N GLU A 68 9.27 -6.49 13.79
CA GLU A 68 10.24 -7.03 14.77
C GLU A 68 11.65 -6.46 14.61
N PHE A 69 12.11 -6.33 13.37
CA PHE A 69 13.46 -5.82 13.07
C PHE A 69 13.48 -4.33 12.72
N SER A 70 12.35 -3.78 12.27
CA SER A 70 12.22 -2.35 11.95
C SER A 70 10.76 -1.95 11.78
N SER A 71 10.37 -0.88 12.47
CA SER A 71 9.10 -0.18 12.30
C SER A 71 9.10 0.84 11.16
N SER A 72 10.15 0.87 10.33
CA SER A 72 10.19 1.75 9.16
C SER A 72 9.12 1.36 8.14
N THR A 73 8.58 2.36 7.44
CA THR A 73 7.77 2.15 6.24
C THR A 73 8.52 1.22 5.27
N PRO A 74 7.84 0.23 4.67
CA PRO A 74 8.44 -0.59 3.63
C PRO A 74 8.94 0.27 2.45
N LEU A 75 9.98 -0.20 1.77
CA LEU A 75 10.45 0.40 0.53
C LEU A 75 9.62 -0.13 -0.64
N ALA A 76 9.39 0.70 -1.65
CA ALA A 76 8.60 0.30 -2.80
C ALA A 76 9.28 -0.81 -3.62
N CYS A 77 10.62 -0.76 -3.73
CA CYS A 77 11.40 -1.78 -4.42
C CYS A 77 11.30 -3.14 -3.71
N PHE A 78 11.35 -4.23 -4.47
CA PHE A 78 11.33 -5.57 -3.89
C PHE A 78 12.53 -5.76 -2.96
N GLN A 79 12.26 -6.08 -1.71
CA GLN A 79 13.23 -6.49 -0.69
C GLN A 79 12.73 -7.80 -0.07
N PRO A 80 13.61 -8.75 0.29
CA PRO A 80 13.20 -9.92 1.06
C PRO A 80 12.51 -9.48 2.36
N LEU A 81 11.28 -9.95 2.59
CA LEU A 81 10.57 -9.80 3.86
C LEU A 81 10.68 -11.13 4.60
N GLU A 82 11.18 -11.11 5.83
CA GLU A 82 11.25 -12.32 6.66
C GLU A 82 9.84 -12.78 7.04
N PHE A 83 8.99 -11.83 7.42
CA PHE A 83 7.56 -12.02 7.64
C PHE A 83 6.80 -10.83 7.04
N GLY A 84 6.08 -11.07 5.94
CA GLY A 84 5.34 -10.04 5.23
C GLY A 84 4.87 -10.48 3.85
N GLU A 85 4.14 -9.59 3.18
CA GLU A 85 3.47 -9.85 1.91
C GLU A 85 3.66 -8.67 0.96
N TYR A 86 3.77 -8.98 -0.32
CA TYR A 86 3.62 -8.05 -1.43
C TYR A 86 2.34 -8.41 -2.16
N GLU A 87 1.44 -7.44 -2.31
CA GLU A 87 0.22 -7.60 -3.07
C GLU A 87 0.23 -6.61 -4.24
N GLU A 88 0.18 -7.14 -5.46
CA GLU A 88 0.15 -6.37 -6.70
C GLU A 88 -1.25 -6.38 -7.30
N TYR A 89 -1.74 -5.22 -7.69
CA TYR A 89 -3.05 -5.05 -8.33
C TYR A 89 -2.95 -4.21 -9.60
N CYS A 90 -3.80 -4.52 -10.56
CA CYS A 90 -4.08 -3.64 -11.70
C CYS A 90 -5.24 -2.73 -11.33
N VAL A 91 -5.03 -1.42 -11.42
CA VAL A 91 -6.05 -0.40 -11.13
C VAL A 91 -6.32 0.39 -12.40
N TYR A 92 -7.59 0.67 -12.69
CA TYR A 92 -7.98 1.51 -13.81
C TYR A 92 -8.36 2.92 -13.32
N ILE A 93 -7.64 3.93 -13.79
CA ILE A 93 -7.90 5.34 -13.50
C ILE A 93 -8.78 5.90 -14.61
N SER A 94 -10.02 6.28 -14.29
CA SER A 94 -10.90 7.02 -15.20
C SER A 94 -10.91 8.50 -14.85
N LYS A 95 -10.98 9.37 -15.87
CA LYS A 95 -11.40 10.76 -15.65
C LYS A 95 -12.88 10.78 -15.30
N ASP A 96 -13.24 11.66 -14.38
CA ASP A 96 -14.64 11.98 -14.19
C ASP A 96 -15.17 12.67 -15.46
N CYS A 97 -16.35 12.25 -15.90
CA CYS A 97 -17.02 12.83 -17.06
C CYS A 97 -17.50 14.26 -16.77
N ALA A 98 -17.60 14.65 -15.49
CA ALA A 98 -17.97 16.01 -15.05
C ALA A 98 -16.83 17.05 -15.10
N GLN A 99 -15.65 16.68 -15.62
CA GLN A 99 -14.49 17.55 -15.78
C GLN A 99 -14.15 17.82 -17.27
N LEU A 100 -15.09 17.52 -18.17
CA LEU A 100 -15.09 17.89 -19.60
C LEU A 100 -16.20 18.91 -19.87
#